data_AF-A0A5B6TM17-F1
#
_entry.id   AF-A0A5B6TM17-F1
#
_cell.length_a   1.000
_cell.length_b   1.000
_cell.length_c   1.000
_cell.angle_alpha   90.00
_cell.angle_beta   90.00
_cell.angle_gamma   90.00
#
_symmetry.space_group_name_H-M   'P 1'
#
loop_
_entity.id
_entity.type
_entity.pdbx_description
1 polymer ?
#
loop_
_entity_poly.entity_id
_entity_poly.type
_entity_poly.pdbx_seq_one_letter_code
_entity_poly.pdbx_strand_id
1 'polypeptide(L)'
;MSKETNSRFYLPVLAFLSAFLLWLGWPVKPLAFVLFIGWVPFLLLEKAISEKTAPKRGRTFFKYAYLTLLLWNIFTTYWVSYSTLGGGIAAVVFNALFMMMPMMAFFWTKRAVGKTIGYLSLPIYWIAFEQFHLNWDLSWPWLTLGNGFASLPSWVQWYEYTGFLGGSVWVWAVNLLVFLALTSPEKKKSKWVAPVLTFALPLLLSFIIGSRYQEKGELAEVVVVQPNVDPYKEKFEGGEGYIPFEEQFARLLKLSEEQITPNTKFVLWPETSISNGINWEENFGLSPVSYALRDFLNRHPGLELVSGITSARLYPDSTKRSSTARFHEQIGYYDVYNAGLHFKPTGQHEFYHKSKLVPGVEKTPYPGVFKALKMFAIDLGGIAGNMGTQETRAVFKHSQYPKLVGAPVVCYESIYGEYVSEYIRNGASAIFIITNDAWWSDSPGYKQHLAYASLRAIETRRAVARSANTGISGFINQKGELLQKSGWWVPAAMRGQIRFNQEQTFYTRYGEFIGHGTQWLALGLVVLALALWLTRRAKSREVSVA
;
A
#
# COMPACT_ATOMS: atom_id res chain seq x y z
N MET A 1 -9.88 -40.20 10.87
CA MET A 1 -9.27 -39.24 9.91
C MET A 1 -9.05 -39.77 8.48
N SER A 2 -9.13 -41.09 8.19
CA SER A 2 -8.74 -41.64 6.87
C SER A 2 -9.83 -41.68 5.79
N LYS A 3 -11.13 -41.63 6.12
CA LYS A 3 -12.21 -41.63 5.11
C LYS A 3 -12.48 -40.25 4.50
N GLU A 4 -12.43 -39.17 5.29
CA GLU A 4 -12.74 -37.80 4.84
C GLU A 4 -11.65 -37.20 3.94
N THR A 5 -10.38 -37.49 4.22
CA THR A 5 -9.23 -36.97 3.45
C THR A 5 -9.14 -37.57 2.04
N ASN A 6 -9.86 -38.66 1.76
CA ASN A 6 -9.93 -39.30 0.44
C ASN A 6 -11.07 -38.76 -0.45
N SER A 7 -11.94 -37.89 0.06
CA SER A 7 -12.95 -37.23 -0.76
C SER A 7 -12.30 -36.31 -1.81
N ARG A 8 -12.80 -36.35 -3.05
CA ARG A 8 -12.39 -35.44 -4.13
C ARG A 8 -12.65 -33.97 -3.81
N PHE A 9 -13.56 -33.69 -2.86
CA PHE A 9 -13.95 -32.35 -2.45
C PHE A 9 -13.13 -31.79 -1.29
N TYR A 10 -12.36 -32.63 -0.58
CA TYR A 10 -11.66 -32.21 0.64
C TYR A 10 -10.65 -31.07 0.40
N LEU A 11 -9.76 -31.22 -0.59
CA LEU A 11 -8.75 -30.20 -0.90
C LEU A 11 -9.38 -28.90 -1.47
N PRO A 12 -10.32 -28.95 -2.43
CA PRO A 12 -11.04 -27.74 -2.86
C PRO A 12 -11.74 -26.99 -1.72
N VAL A 13 -12.39 -27.71 -0.80
CA VAL A 13 -13.11 -27.09 0.33
C VAL A 13 -12.15 -26.38 1.27
N LEU A 14 -11.01 -26.99 1.61
CA LEU A 14 -10.01 -26.33 2.44
C LEU A 14 -9.38 -25.10 1.77
N ALA A 15 -9.15 -25.16 0.45
CA ALA A 15 -8.65 -24.02 -0.33
C ALA A 15 -9.65 -22.85 -0.30
N PHE A 16 -10.93 -23.14 -0.56
CA PHE A 16 -12.00 -22.15 -0.48
C PHE A 16 -12.15 -21.59 0.94
N LEU A 17 -12.18 -22.44 1.96
CA LEU A 17 -12.36 -22.02 3.35
C LEU A 17 -11.23 -21.08 3.81
N SER A 18 -9.99 -21.38 3.44
CA SER A 18 -8.86 -20.48 3.74
C SER A 18 -9.04 -19.13 3.07
N ALA A 19 -9.34 -19.10 1.77
CA ALA A 19 -9.58 -17.88 1.01
C ALA A 19 -10.75 -17.05 1.58
N PHE A 20 -11.84 -17.72 1.95
CA PHE A 20 -13.04 -17.12 2.50
C PHE A 20 -12.77 -16.49 3.87
N LEU A 21 -12.07 -17.19 4.77
CA LEU A 21 -11.70 -16.65 6.08
C LEU A 21 -10.76 -15.45 5.94
N LEU A 22 -9.74 -15.54 5.08
CA LEU A 22 -8.82 -14.41 4.85
C LEU A 22 -9.55 -13.17 4.30
N TRP A 23 -10.49 -13.36 3.39
CA TRP A 23 -11.36 -12.29 2.89
C TRP A 23 -12.28 -11.71 3.97
N LEU A 24 -12.88 -12.58 4.79
CA LEU A 24 -13.81 -12.18 5.84
C LEU A 24 -13.12 -11.32 6.90
N GLY A 25 -11.86 -11.62 7.19
CA GLY A 25 -11.03 -10.85 8.12
C GLY A 25 -10.40 -9.59 7.53
N TRP A 26 -10.54 -9.34 6.23
CA TRP A 26 -9.91 -8.19 5.59
C TRP A 26 -10.59 -6.86 5.98
N PRO A 27 -9.86 -5.72 6.06
CA PRO A 27 -10.38 -4.40 6.39
C PRO A 27 -11.68 -4.03 5.66
N VAL A 28 -12.45 -3.13 6.30
CA VAL A 28 -13.85 -2.77 5.99
C VAL A 28 -14.88 -3.77 6.54
N LYS A 29 -14.45 -4.91 7.09
CA LYS A 29 -15.29 -5.87 7.81
C LYS A 29 -14.93 -5.91 9.30
N PRO A 30 -15.88 -6.17 10.21
CA PRO A 30 -15.64 -6.18 11.65
C PRO A 30 -14.99 -7.48 12.17
N LEU A 31 -14.47 -8.34 11.29
CA LEU A 31 -14.11 -9.72 11.61
C LEU A 31 -12.60 -10.00 11.56
N ALA A 32 -11.73 -9.00 11.75
CA ALA A 32 -10.27 -9.16 11.62
C ALA A 32 -9.68 -10.33 12.44
N PHE A 33 -10.30 -10.72 13.56
CA PHE A 33 -9.85 -11.87 14.35
C PHE A 33 -9.82 -13.19 13.56
N VAL A 34 -10.62 -13.35 12.50
CA VAL A 34 -10.60 -14.58 11.70
C VAL A 34 -9.32 -14.72 10.87
N LEU A 35 -8.55 -13.64 10.67
CA LEU A 35 -7.23 -13.71 10.02
C LEU A 35 -6.29 -14.67 10.77
N PHE A 36 -6.40 -14.76 12.10
CA PHE A 36 -5.58 -15.63 12.95
C PHE A 36 -5.88 -17.13 12.81
N ILE A 37 -6.96 -17.48 12.10
CA ILE A 37 -7.30 -18.86 11.74
C ILE A 37 -7.44 -19.06 10.22
N GLY A 38 -7.29 -18.00 9.42
CA GLY A 38 -7.53 -18.02 7.98
C GLY A 38 -6.58 -18.91 7.20
N TRP A 39 -5.36 -19.11 7.68
CA TRP A 39 -4.37 -20.01 7.06
C TRP A 39 -4.43 -21.44 7.60
N VAL A 40 -5.16 -21.70 8.69
CA VAL A 40 -5.29 -23.06 9.27
C VAL A 40 -5.86 -24.07 8.26
N PRO A 41 -6.93 -23.79 7.49
CA PRO A 41 -7.41 -24.71 6.46
C PRO A 41 -6.37 -24.98 5.37
N PHE A 42 -5.59 -23.96 4.97
CA PHE A 42 -4.50 -24.12 4.03
C PHE A 42 -3.38 -25.02 4.58
N LEU A 43 -3.02 -24.88 5.85
CA LEU A 43 -2.03 -25.75 6.50
C LEU A 43 -2.52 -27.20 6.61
N LEU A 44 -3.82 -27.42 6.85
CA LEU A 44 -4.44 -28.75 6.79
C LEU A 44 -4.43 -29.33 5.38
N LEU A 45 -4.68 -28.49 4.37
CA LEU A 45 -4.61 -28.86 2.95
C LEU A 45 -3.20 -29.33 2.61
N GLU A 46 -2.18 -28.56 3.00
CA GLU A 46 -0.80 -28.92 2.75
C GLU A 46 -0.41 -30.20 3.49
N LYS A 47 -0.78 -30.36 4.76
CA LYS A 47 -0.56 -31.60 5.52
C LYS A 47 -1.14 -32.81 4.80
N ALA A 48 -2.39 -32.71 4.33
CA ALA A 48 -3.07 -33.79 3.62
C ALA A 48 -2.38 -34.16 2.30
N ILE A 49 -1.82 -33.18 1.57
CA ILE A 49 -1.03 -33.44 0.35
C ILE A 49 0.31 -34.09 0.70
N SER A 50 0.98 -33.62 1.75
CA SER A 50 2.28 -34.12 2.19
C SER A 50 2.22 -35.56 2.72
N GLU A 51 1.11 -35.96 3.35
CA GLU A 51 0.92 -37.29 3.94
C GLU A 51 0.46 -38.35 2.92
N LYS A 52 -0.12 -37.95 1.78
CA LYS A 52 -0.52 -38.90 0.72
C LYS A 52 0.66 -39.43 -0.09
N THR A 53 0.76 -40.73 -0.32
CA THR A 53 1.73 -41.40 -1.21
C THR A 53 1.46 -41.22 -2.71
N ALA A 54 0.67 -40.21 -3.10
CA ALA A 54 0.27 -40.00 -4.49
C ALA A 54 1.42 -39.50 -5.39
N PRO A 55 1.48 -39.92 -6.67
CA PRO A 55 2.34 -39.28 -7.65
C PRO A 55 1.93 -37.81 -7.84
N LYS A 56 2.88 -36.96 -8.26
CA LYS A 56 2.65 -35.54 -8.63
C LYS A 56 2.27 -34.57 -7.48
N ARG A 57 2.69 -34.84 -6.22
CA ARG A 57 2.45 -33.95 -5.05
C ARG A 57 2.67 -32.45 -5.30
N GLY A 58 3.75 -32.08 -5.99
CA GLY A 58 4.06 -30.67 -6.29
C GLY A 58 3.01 -30.00 -7.18
N ARG A 59 2.51 -30.71 -8.20
CA ARG A 59 1.45 -30.19 -9.08
C ARG A 59 0.12 -30.05 -8.32
N THR A 60 -0.18 -31.00 -7.43
CA THR A 60 -1.38 -30.93 -6.58
C THR A 60 -1.30 -29.77 -5.59
N PHE A 61 -0.15 -29.58 -4.94
CA PHE A 61 0.10 -28.44 -4.06
C PHE A 61 -0.05 -27.12 -4.82
N PHE A 62 0.64 -26.97 -5.96
CA PHE A 62 0.55 -25.76 -6.79
C PHE A 62 -0.90 -25.45 -7.16
N LYS A 63 -1.65 -26.43 -7.68
CA LYS A 63 -3.06 -26.24 -8.09
C LYS A 63 -3.91 -25.66 -6.97
N TYR A 64 -3.86 -26.24 -5.77
CA TYR A 64 -4.75 -25.86 -4.68
C TYR A 64 -4.24 -24.66 -3.86
N ALA A 65 -2.93 -24.48 -3.75
CA ALA A 65 -2.35 -23.26 -3.19
C ALA A 65 -2.67 -22.06 -4.07
N TYR A 66 -2.48 -22.19 -5.39
CA TYR A 66 -2.84 -21.15 -6.34
C TYR A 66 -4.35 -20.88 -6.32
N LEU A 67 -5.20 -21.91 -6.25
CA LEU A 67 -6.64 -21.72 -6.08
C LEU A 67 -6.98 -20.92 -4.81
N THR A 68 -6.34 -21.23 -3.68
CA THR A 68 -6.53 -20.49 -2.41
C THR A 68 -6.19 -19.02 -2.58
N LEU A 69 -4.99 -18.73 -3.13
CA LEU A 69 -4.49 -17.38 -3.33
C LEU A 69 -5.32 -16.61 -4.37
N LEU A 70 -5.73 -17.26 -5.45
CA LEU A 70 -6.55 -16.68 -6.50
C LEU A 70 -7.93 -16.30 -5.94
N LEU A 71 -8.60 -17.20 -5.22
CA LEU A 71 -9.89 -16.90 -4.60
C LEU A 71 -9.77 -15.77 -3.57
N TRP A 72 -8.71 -15.77 -2.76
CA TRP A 72 -8.49 -14.70 -1.79
C TRP A 72 -8.29 -13.34 -2.47
N ASN A 73 -7.51 -13.27 -3.56
CA ASN A 73 -7.35 -12.08 -4.38
C ASN A 73 -8.70 -11.65 -4.99
N ILE A 74 -9.45 -12.57 -5.61
CA ILE A 74 -10.77 -12.28 -6.18
C ILE A 74 -11.68 -11.66 -5.12
N PHE A 75 -11.86 -12.33 -3.98
CA PHE A 75 -12.81 -11.87 -2.97
C PHE A 75 -12.42 -10.50 -2.38
N THR A 76 -11.12 -10.24 -2.25
CA THR A 76 -10.60 -9.07 -1.53
C THR A 76 -10.38 -7.85 -2.42
N THR A 77 -10.00 -8.06 -3.68
CA THR A 77 -9.60 -6.99 -4.61
C THR A 77 -10.34 -7.02 -5.96
N TYR A 78 -11.51 -7.67 -6.05
CA TYR A 78 -12.34 -7.65 -7.28
C TYR A 78 -12.65 -6.23 -7.78
N TRP A 79 -12.74 -5.26 -6.86
CA TRP A 79 -13.10 -3.88 -7.17
C TRP A 79 -12.06 -3.16 -8.03
N VAL A 80 -10.84 -3.69 -8.17
CA VAL A 80 -9.85 -3.17 -9.13
C VAL A 80 -10.41 -3.26 -10.56
N SER A 81 -11.30 -4.22 -10.85
CA SER A 81 -11.95 -4.34 -12.15
C SER A 81 -12.91 -3.19 -12.49
N TYR A 82 -13.29 -2.34 -11.52
CA TYR A 82 -14.04 -1.11 -11.81
C TYR A 82 -13.18 -0.07 -12.51
N SER A 83 -11.85 -0.11 -12.34
CA SER A 83 -10.98 0.81 -13.08
C SER A 83 -10.88 0.43 -14.54
N THR A 84 -10.49 -0.82 -14.79
CA THR A 84 -10.60 -1.52 -16.07
C THR A 84 -10.76 -3.00 -15.81
N LEU A 85 -11.63 -3.67 -16.56
CA LEU A 85 -11.87 -5.11 -16.39
C LEU A 85 -10.58 -5.92 -16.61
N GLY A 86 -9.86 -5.64 -17.71
CA GLY A 86 -8.61 -6.32 -18.06
C GLY A 86 -7.51 -6.11 -17.03
N GLY A 87 -7.30 -4.87 -16.58
CA GLY A 87 -6.32 -4.55 -15.55
C GLY A 87 -6.62 -5.22 -14.21
N GLY A 88 -7.89 -5.23 -13.78
CA GLY A 88 -8.31 -5.90 -12.55
C GLY A 88 -8.13 -7.43 -12.59
N ILE A 89 -8.49 -8.07 -13.71
CA ILE A 89 -8.25 -9.52 -13.89
C ILE A 89 -6.75 -9.81 -13.85
N ALA A 90 -5.93 -9.02 -14.57
CA ALA A 90 -4.49 -9.18 -14.59
C ALA A 90 -3.88 -9.03 -13.18
N ALA A 91 -4.28 -7.99 -12.43
CA ALA A 91 -3.81 -7.75 -11.07
C ALA A 91 -4.11 -8.95 -10.15
N VAL A 92 -5.34 -9.47 -10.18
CA VAL A 92 -5.76 -10.62 -9.38
C VAL A 92 -5.00 -11.90 -9.74
N VAL A 93 -4.88 -12.21 -11.03
CA VAL A 93 -4.25 -13.43 -11.53
C VAL A 93 -2.73 -13.41 -11.28
N PHE A 94 -2.07 -12.32 -11.65
CA PHE A 94 -0.62 -12.21 -11.50
C PHE A 94 -0.20 -12.07 -10.04
N ASN A 95 -0.94 -11.31 -9.21
CA ASN A 95 -0.61 -11.23 -7.79
C ASN A 95 -0.72 -12.58 -7.09
N ALA A 96 -1.79 -13.35 -7.36
CA ALA A 96 -1.92 -14.72 -6.87
C ALA A 96 -0.76 -15.62 -7.34
N LEU A 97 -0.28 -15.43 -8.57
CA LEU A 97 0.88 -16.15 -9.10
C LEU A 97 2.18 -15.74 -8.42
N PHE A 98 2.39 -14.46 -8.12
CA PHE A 98 3.57 -14.00 -7.39
C PHE A 98 3.58 -14.52 -5.96
N MET A 99 2.43 -14.55 -5.29
CA MET A 99 2.26 -15.18 -3.98
C MET A 99 2.55 -16.70 -3.97
N MET A 100 2.60 -17.36 -5.13
CA MET A 100 3.07 -18.75 -5.21
C MET A 100 4.58 -18.89 -5.00
N MET A 101 5.38 -17.82 -5.16
CA MET A 101 6.83 -17.88 -4.91
C MET A 101 7.16 -18.35 -3.48
N PRO A 102 6.67 -17.68 -2.41
CA PRO A 102 6.91 -18.16 -1.05
C PRO A 102 6.28 -19.53 -0.77
N MET A 103 5.11 -19.82 -1.36
CA MET A 103 4.43 -21.12 -1.19
C MET A 103 5.24 -22.29 -1.76
N MET A 104 5.81 -22.11 -2.96
CA MET A 104 6.65 -23.13 -3.59
C MET A 104 7.98 -23.26 -2.86
N ALA A 105 8.61 -22.15 -2.46
CA ALA A 105 9.84 -22.18 -1.66
C ALA A 105 9.66 -22.98 -0.37
N PHE A 106 8.55 -22.73 0.35
CA PHE A 106 8.12 -23.51 1.50
C PHE A 106 7.96 -25.01 1.18
N PHE A 107 7.19 -25.33 0.13
CA PHE A 107 6.94 -26.72 -0.26
C PHE A 107 8.23 -27.52 -0.49
N TRP A 108 9.17 -26.94 -1.26
CA TRP A 108 10.45 -27.59 -1.52
C TRP A 108 11.34 -27.67 -0.28
N THR A 109 11.40 -26.58 0.49
CA THR A 109 12.18 -26.52 1.73
C THR A 109 11.71 -27.59 2.70
N LYS A 110 10.42 -27.68 3.00
CA LYS A 110 9.84 -28.68 3.91
C LYS A 110 10.18 -30.12 3.49
N ARG A 111 10.20 -30.41 2.18
CA ARG A 111 10.59 -31.74 1.68
C ARG A 111 12.08 -32.03 1.90
N ALA A 112 12.93 -31.01 1.82
CA ALA A 112 14.35 -31.15 2.09
C ALA A 112 14.64 -31.27 3.59
N VAL A 113 14.11 -30.36 4.42
CA VAL A 113 14.52 -30.19 5.83
C VAL A 113 13.63 -30.93 6.84
N GLY A 114 12.48 -31.45 6.41
CA GLY A 114 11.51 -32.12 7.29
C GLY A 114 10.43 -31.19 7.85
N LYS A 115 9.49 -31.76 8.62
CA LYS A 115 8.25 -31.07 9.05
C LYS A 115 8.52 -29.87 9.97
N THR A 116 9.41 -29.99 10.94
CA THR A 116 9.64 -28.96 11.97
C THR A 116 10.16 -27.65 11.37
N ILE A 117 11.35 -27.68 10.76
CA ILE A 117 11.92 -26.51 10.10
C ILE A 117 11.09 -26.12 8.87
N GLY A 118 10.49 -27.10 8.18
CA GLY A 118 9.65 -26.85 7.02
C GLY A 118 8.46 -25.93 7.30
N TYR A 119 7.68 -26.19 8.35
CA TYR A 119 6.55 -25.32 8.69
C TYR A 119 6.99 -23.93 9.19
N LEU A 120 8.14 -23.81 9.86
CA LEU A 120 8.71 -22.52 10.23
C LEU A 120 9.24 -21.72 9.01
N SER A 121 9.60 -22.40 7.92
CA SER A 121 10.06 -21.72 6.70
C SER A 121 8.95 -20.94 5.99
N LEU A 122 7.67 -21.32 6.16
CA LEU A 122 6.54 -20.65 5.51
C LEU A 122 6.40 -19.17 5.90
N PRO A 123 6.27 -18.79 7.19
CA PRO A 123 6.21 -17.37 7.56
C PRO A 123 7.43 -16.59 7.13
N ILE A 124 8.62 -17.20 7.19
CA ILE A 124 9.88 -16.54 6.78
C ILE A 124 9.83 -16.20 5.29
N TYR A 125 9.48 -17.16 4.44
CA TYR A 125 9.34 -16.91 3.01
C TYR A 125 8.22 -15.92 2.70
N TRP A 126 7.09 -16.01 3.40
CA TRP A 126 5.96 -15.12 3.18
C TRP A 126 6.31 -13.66 3.48
N ILE A 127 6.90 -13.39 4.64
CA ILE A 127 7.26 -12.02 5.04
C ILE A 127 8.41 -11.49 4.17
N ALA A 128 9.38 -12.34 3.82
CA ALA A 128 10.42 -11.98 2.86
C ALA A 128 9.83 -11.60 1.49
N PHE A 129 8.80 -12.32 1.04
CA PHE A 129 8.05 -11.99 -0.16
C PHE A 129 7.29 -10.67 -0.01
N GLU A 130 6.59 -10.43 1.11
CA GLU A 130 5.90 -9.16 1.34
C GLU A 130 6.87 -7.98 1.26
N GLN A 131 8.06 -8.07 1.88
CA GLN A 131 9.08 -7.03 1.78
C GLN A 131 9.63 -6.87 0.36
N PHE A 132 9.87 -7.97 -0.35
CA PHE A 132 10.29 -7.93 -1.75
C PHE A 132 9.22 -7.27 -2.63
N HIS A 133 7.95 -7.57 -2.37
CA HIS A 133 6.81 -7.13 -3.17
C HIS A 133 6.53 -5.63 -3.06
N LEU A 134 7.22 -4.89 -2.17
CA LEU A 134 7.19 -3.43 -2.07
C LEU A 134 8.16 -2.72 -3.04
N ASN A 135 9.13 -3.46 -3.60
CA ASN A 135 10.35 -2.89 -4.16
C ASN A 135 10.62 -3.25 -5.63
N TRP A 136 9.58 -3.66 -6.36
CA TRP A 136 9.66 -4.01 -7.78
C TRP A 136 8.51 -3.41 -8.60
N ASP A 137 8.64 -3.44 -9.93
CA ASP A 137 7.71 -2.78 -10.86
C ASP A 137 6.30 -3.36 -10.88
N LEU A 138 6.15 -4.62 -10.43
CA LEU A 138 4.88 -5.35 -10.36
C LEU A 138 4.31 -5.36 -8.94
N SER A 139 4.65 -4.35 -8.13
CA SER A 139 4.24 -4.27 -6.72
C SER A 139 2.74 -4.03 -6.56
N TRP A 140 2.10 -4.92 -5.82
CA TRP A 140 0.72 -4.83 -5.34
C TRP A 140 0.68 -5.22 -3.85
N PRO A 141 1.24 -4.40 -2.95
CA PRO A 141 1.35 -4.72 -1.52
C PRO A 141 0.01 -4.61 -0.78
N TRP A 142 -1.10 -4.48 -1.51
CA TRP A 142 -2.42 -4.31 -0.93
C TRP A 142 -2.76 -5.43 0.05
N LEU A 143 -2.38 -6.67 -0.28
CA LEU A 143 -2.68 -7.89 0.49
C LEU A 143 -1.57 -8.33 1.46
N THR A 144 -0.69 -7.41 1.88
CA THR A 144 0.21 -7.71 2.99
C THR A 144 -0.59 -7.96 4.27
N LEU A 145 -0.38 -9.10 4.94
CA LEU A 145 -1.21 -9.54 6.07
C LEU A 145 -1.28 -8.52 7.22
N GLY A 146 -0.18 -7.80 7.46
CA GLY A 146 -0.12 -6.69 8.41
C GLY A 146 -1.13 -5.56 8.17
N ASN A 147 -1.54 -5.35 6.91
CA ASN A 147 -2.57 -4.38 6.55
C ASN A 147 -3.96 -4.83 7.00
N GLY A 148 -4.13 -6.10 7.36
CA GLY A 148 -5.38 -6.69 7.84
C GLY A 148 -6.01 -5.97 9.04
N PHE A 149 -5.21 -5.21 9.80
CA PHE A 149 -5.62 -4.52 11.02
C PHE A 149 -5.84 -3.01 10.83
N ALA A 150 -5.84 -2.53 9.59
CA ALA A 150 -5.95 -1.10 9.28
C ALA A 150 -7.24 -0.43 9.79
N SER A 151 -8.34 -1.18 9.91
CA SER A 151 -9.60 -0.69 10.49
C SER A 151 -9.64 -0.78 12.02
N LEU A 152 -8.59 -1.30 12.66
CA LEU A 152 -8.50 -1.54 14.11
C LEU A 152 -7.20 -0.94 14.67
N PRO A 153 -7.01 0.40 14.58
CA PRO A 153 -5.80 1.08 15.03
C PRO A 153 -5.45 0.76 16.49
N SER A 154 -6.44 0.55 17.35
CA SER A 154 -6.26 0.20 18.77
C SER A 154 -5.62 -1.17 19.01
N TRP A 155 -5.57 -2.05 18.01
CA TRP A 155 -4.95 -3.39 18.13
C TRP A 155 -3.46 -3.41 17.83
N VAL A 156 -2.96 -2.36 17.17
CA VAL A 156 -1.65 -2.36 16.52
C VAL A 156 -0.80 -1.13 16.87
N GLN A 157 -1.01 -0.50 18.02
CA GLN A 157 -0.19 0.65 18.46
C GLN A 157 1.31 0.33 18.55
N TRP A 158 1.66 -0.95 18.76
CA TRP A 158 3.04 -1.44 18.73
C TRP A 158 3.67 -1.45 17.33
N TYR A 159 2.93 -1.15 16.25
CA TYR A 159 3.49 -0.97 14.91
C TYR A 159 4.50 0.18 14.84
N GLU A 160 4.50 1.10 15.80
CA GLU A 160 5.58 2.10 15.93
C GLU A 160 6.97 1.46 16.13
N TYR A 161 7.03 0.18 16.54
CA TYR A 161 8.26 -0.59 16.66
C TYR A 161 8.53 -1.48 15.46
N THR A 162 7.51 -2.17 14.95
CA THR A 162 7.71 -3.27 14.00
C THR A 162 7.33 -2.95 12.57
N GLY A 163 6.59 -1.85 12.35
CA GLY A 163 5.86 -1.65 11.09
C GLY A 163 4.73 -2.65 10.91
N PHE A 164 4.04 -2.53 9.78
CA PHE A 164 2.99 -3.45 9.36
C PHE A 164 3.46 -4.90 9.21
N LEU A 165 4.71 -5.17 8.83
CA LEU A 165 5.23 -6.56 8.74
C LEU A 165 5.25 -7.29 10.08
N GLY A 166 5.29 -6.57 11.21
CA GLY A 166 5.07 -7.17 12.52
C GLY A 166 3.67 -7.81 12.66
N GLY A 167 2.65 -7.21 12.03
CA GLY A 167 1.32 -7.81 11.93
C GLY A 167 1.30 -9.09 11.10
N SER A 168 2.08 -9.15 10.02
CA SER A 168 2.24 -10.38 9.24
C SER A 168 2.86 -11.51 10.06
N VAL A 169 3.90 -11.19 10.86
CA VAL A 169 4.48 -12.12 11.84
C VAL A 169 3.40 -12.61 12.81
N TRP A 170 2.60 -11.69 13.34
CA TRP A 170 1.56 -12.01 14.31
C TRP A 170 0.50 -12.96 13.74
N VAL A 171 -0.02 -12.67 12.54
CA VAL A 171 -1.00 -13.52 11.83
C VAL A 171 -0.44 -14.93 11.64
N TRP A 172 0.78 -15.05 11.10
CA TRP A 172 1.37 -16.35 10.84
C TRP A 172 1.68 -17.13 12.10
N ALA A 173 2.22 -16.47 13.14
CA ALA A 173 2.58 -17.12 14.39
C ALA A 173 1.35 -17.78 15.04
N VAL A 174 0.22 -17.06 15.12
CA VAL A 174 -1.02 -17.63 15.67
C VAL A 174 -1.55 -18.75 14.77
N ASN A 175 -1.63 -18.56 13.46
CA ASN A 175 -2.12 -19.60 12.54
C ASN A 175 -1.31 -20.91 12.65
N LEU A 176 0.02 -20.80 12.71
CA LEU A 176 0.91 -21.95 12.83
C LEU A 176 0.73 -22.66 14.17
N LEU A 177 0.64 -21.92 15.27
CA LEU A 177 0.43 -22.48 16.61
C LEU A 177 -0.95 -23.13 16.75
N VAL A 178 -2.00 -22.52 16.20
CA VAL A 178 -3.35 -23.12 16.14
C VAL A 178 -3.32 -24.41 15.34
N PHE A 179 -2.68 -24.41 14.17
CA PHE A 179 -2.51 -25.62 13.36
C PHE A 179 -1.76 -26.73 14.10
N LEU A 180 -0.68 -26.40 14.80
CA LEU A 180 0.09 -27.37 15.59
C LEU A 180 -0.74 -27.92 16.77
N ALA A 181 -1.54 -27.08 17.44
CA ALA A 181 -2.43 -27.51 18.51
C ALA A 181 -3.53 -28.44 18.00
N LEU A 182 -4.17 -28.11 16.87
CA LEU A 182 -5.23 -28.92 16.25
C LEU A 182 -4.72 -30.29 15.78
N THR A 183 -3.53 -30.31 15.20
CA THR A 183 -2.93 -31.52 14.63
C THR A 183 -2.10 -32.34 15.62
N SER A 184 -2.00 -31.88 16.87
CA SER A 184 -1.31 -32.63 17.92
C SER A 184 -2.01 -33.97 18.19
N PRO A 185 -1.25 -35.07 18.34
CA PRO A 185 -1.81 -36.36 18.74
C PRO A 185 -2.36 -36.31 20.18
N GLU A 186 -1.75 -35.49 21.04
CA GLU A 186 -2.20 -35.27 22.41
C GLU A 186 -3.26 -34.16 22.45
N LYS A 187 -4.51 -34.51 22.77
CA LYS A 187 -5.62 -33.55 22.89
C LYS A 187 -5.63 -32.81 24.24
N LYS A 188 -4.46 -32.38 24.71
CA LYS A 188 -4.30 -31.63 25.97
C LYS A 188 -4.66 -30.16 25.79
N LYS A 189 -5.43 -29.60 26.74
CA LYS A 189 -5.77 -28.15 26.76
C LYS A 189 -4.54 -27.25 26.79
N SER A 190 -3.43 -27.70 27.37
CA SER A 190 -2.17 -26.95 27.44
C SER A 190 -1.58 -26.58 26.07
N LYS A 191 -1.91 -27.30 24.99
CA LYS A 191 -1.46 -26.97 23.63
C LYS A 191 -2.07 -25.66 23.10
N TRP A 192 -3.15 -25.18 23.70
CA TRP A 192 -3.81 -23.93 23.33
C TRP A 192 -3.26 -22.71 24.06
N VAL A 193 -2.41 -22.89 25.06
CA VAL A 193 -1.81 -21.76 25.82
C VAL A 193 -0.96 -20.89 24.90
N ALA A 194 -0.06 -21.49 24.12
CA ALA A 194 0.80 -20.75 23.19
C ALA A 194 0.02 -19.91 22.17
N PRO A 195 -0.92 -20.45 21.36
CA PRO A 195 -1.68 -19.64 20.41
C PRO A 195 -2.51 -18.54 21.09
N VAL A 196 -3.10 -18.81 22.26
CA VAL A 196 -3.86 -17.81 23.01
C VAL A 196 -2.97 -16.66 23.48
N LEU A 197 -1.79 -16.97 24.05
CA LEU A 197 -0.84 -15.94 24.49
C LEU A 197 -0.28 -15.14 23.30
N THR A 198 0.07 -15.79 22.20
CA THR A 198 0.55 -15.11 20.99
C THR A 198 -0.53 -14.21 20.38
N PHE A 199 -1.82 -14.56 20.51
CA PHE A 199 -2.92 -13.68 20.13
C PHE A 199 -3.11 -12.53 21.13
N ALA A 200 -3.19 -12.81 22.44
CA ALA A 200 -3.58 -11.82 23.44
C ALA A 200 -2.48 -10.81 23.80
N LEU A 201 -1.20 -11.22 23.78
CA LEU A 201 -0.11 -10.37 24.25
C LEU A 201 0.09 -9.10 23.40
N PRO A 202 0.11 -9.15 22.05
CA PRO A 202 0.19 -7.93 21.24
C PRO A 202 -1.00 -6.98 21.43
N LEU A 203 -2.21 -7.51 21.67
CA LEU A 203 -3.39 -6.70 22.00
C LEU A 203 -3.20 -5.96 23.32
N LEU A 204 -2.72 -6.66 24.35
CA LEU A 204 -2.42 -6.06 25.65
C LEU A 204 -1.33 -4.99 25.53
N LEU A 205 -0.26 -5.27 24.79
CA LEU A 205 0.80 -4.29 24.53
C LEU A 205 0.26 -3.08 23.80
N SER A 206 -0.58 -3.28 22.77
CA SER A 206 -1.22 -2.18 22.04
C SER A 206 -2.07 -1.31 22.96
N PHE A 207 -2.87 -1.93 23.84
CA PHE A 207 -3.68 -1.21 24.82
C PHE A 207 -2.82 -0.40 25.80
N ILE A 208 -1.74 -0.98 26.33
CA ILE A 208 -0.82 -0.29 27.24
C ILE A 208 -0.14 0.90 26.55
N ILE A 209 0.34 0.71 25.33
CA ILE A 209 0.97 1.77 24.53
C ILE A 209 -0.04 2.87 24.24
N GLY A 210 -1.20 2.52 23.67
CA GLY A 210 -2.23 3.47 23.25
C GLY A 210 -2.84 4.27 24.40
N SER A 211 -3.01 3.65 25.57
CA SER A 211 -3.53 4.33 26.78
C SER A 211 -2.53 5.32 27.39
N ARG A 212 -1.23 5.06 27.24
CA ARG A 212 -0.16 5.93 27.76
C ARG A 212 0.29 6.99 26.75
N TYR A 213 0.08 6.76 25.46
CA TYR A 213 0.51 7.67 24.41
C TYR A 213 -0.29 8.97 24.45
N GLN A 214 0.41 10.09 24.54
CA GLN A 214 -0.12 11.44 24.40
C GLN A 214 0.40 12.02 23.09
N GLU A 215 -0.48 12.61 22.29
CA GLU A 215 -0.07 13.15 21.00
C GLU A 215 0.89 14.34 21.19
N LYS A 216 1.96 14.36 20.41
CA LYS A 216 3.08 15.30 20.59
C LYS A 216 3.21 16.26 19.42
N GLY A 217 3.94 17.34 19.62
CA GLY A 217 4.23 18.31 18.56
C GLY A 217 3.25 19.48 18.51
N GLU A 218 3.62 20.44 17.67
CA GLU A 218 2.92 21.71 17.52
C GLU A 218 1.55 21.51 16.87
N LEU A 219 0.52 22.13 17.42
CA LEU A 219 -0.83 22.05 16.89
C LEU A 219 -1.00 23.13 15.83
N ALA A 220 -1.39 22.74 14.61
CA ALA A 220 -1.66 23.68 13.53
C ALA A 220 -2.97 23.33 12.82
N GLU A 221 -3.62 24.36 12.32
CA GLU A 221 -4.87 24.25 11.60
C GLU A 221 -4.63 24.01 10.11
N VAL A 222 -5.31 23.00 9.58
CA VAL A 222 -5.22 22.56 8.19
C VAL A 222 -6.62 22.42 7.61
N VAL A 223 -6.80 22.82 6.36
CA VAL A 223 -8.02 22.62 5.59
C VAL A 223 -7.76 21.54 4.53
N VAL A 224 -8.68 20.59 4.37
CA VAL A 224 -8.68 19.63 3.26
C VAL A 224 -9.92 19.84 2.39
N VAL A 225 -9.76 19.74 1.07
CA VAL A 225 -10.81 20.05 0.09
C VAL A 225 -11.12 18.83 -0.79
N GLN A 226 -12.40 18.61 -1.02
CA GLN A 226 -12.96 17.55 -1.86
C GLN A 226 -13.91 18.19 -2.88
N PRO A 227 -13.45 18.50 -4.10
CA PRO A 227 -14.26 19.17 -5.12
C PRO A 227 -15.31 18.26 -5.75
N ASN A 228 -15.18 16.93 -5.58
CA ASN A 228 -16.07 15.91 -6.11
C ASN A 228 -16.26 16.03 -7.62
N VAL A 229 -15.19 15.71 -8.37
CA VAL A 229 -15.19 15.68 -9.83
C VAL A 229 -15.01 14.24 -10.29
N ASP A 230 -15.94 13.70 -11.08
CA ASP A 230 -15.86 12.33 -11.60
C ASP A 230 -14.66 12.17 -12.56
N PRO A 231 -13.66 11.32 -12.25
CA PRO A 231 -12.50 11.14 -13.11
C PRO A 231 -12.80 10.44 -14.45
N TYR A 232 -13.94 9.79 -14.62
CA TYR A 232 -14.31 9.14 -15.88
C TYR A 232 -15.07 10.05 -16.84
N LYS A 233 -15.87 10.98 -16.29
CA LYS A 233 -16.86 11.72 -17.08
C LYS A 233 -16.68 13.22 -17.06
N GLU A 234 -16.18 13.76 -15.96
CA GLU A 234 -16.20 15.21 -15.69
C GLU A 234 -14.80 15.81 -15.71
N LYS A 235 -13.79 15.06 -15.26
CA LYS A 235 -12.46 15.61 -14.97
C LYS A 235 -11.64 15.97 -16.22
N PHE A 236 -11.68 15.10 -17.23
CA PHE A 236 -10.82 15.19 -18.41
C PHE A 236 -11.62 15.53 -19.66
N GLU A 237 -11.01 16.30 -20.55
CA GLU A 237 -11.63 16.72 -21.81
C GLU A 237 -12.05 15.50 -22.64
N GLY A 238 -13.24 15.57 -23.26
CA GLY A 238 -13.83 14.48 -24.03
C GLY A 238 -14.77 13.56 -23.22
N GLY A 239 -14.90 13.75 -21.91
CA GLY A 239 -15.92 13.07 -21.09
C GLY A 239 -17.34 13.63 -21.31
N GLU A 240 -18.35 12.77 -21.16
CA GLU A 240 -19.77 13.12 -21.39
C GLU A 240 -20.29 14.29 -20.53
N GLY A 241 -19.67 14.54 -19.38
CA GLY A 241 -20.03 15.60 -18.44
C GLY A 241 -18.88 16.55 -18.15
N TYR A 242 -17.96 16.71 -19.10
CA TYR A 242 -16.72 17.46 -18.89
C TYR A 242 -16.96 18.84 -18.26
N ILE A 243 -16.30 19.07 -17.12
CA ILE A 243 -16.31 20.34 -16.40
C ILE A 243 -15.02 21.08 -16.77
N PRO A 244 -15.08 22.28 -17.36
CA PRO A 244 -13.88 23.06 -17.68
C PRO A 244 -12.99 23.27 -16.46
N PHE A 245 -11.68 23.30 -16.68
CA PHE A 245 -10.70 23.46 -15.60
C PHE A 245 -10.98 24.70 -14.74
N GLU A 246 -11.39 25.81 -15.35
CA GLU A 246 -11.69 27.07 -14.66
C GLU A 246 -12.82 26.90 -13.64
N GLU A 247 -13.83 26.09 -13.95
CA GLU A 247 -14.92 25.79 -13.03
C GLU A 247 -14.47 24.84 -11.92
N GLN A 248 -13.68 23.81 -12.25
CA GLN A 248 -13.09 22.91 -11.24
C GLN A 248 -12.19 23.69 -10.26
N PHE A 249 -11.37 24.60 -10.78
CA PHE A 249 -10.47 25.46 -10.02
C PHE A 249 -11.24 26.47 -9.16
N ALA A 250 -12.26 27.12 -9.71
CA ALA A 250 -13.13 28.02 -8.95
C ALA A 250 -13.84 27.29 -7.80
N ARG A 251 -14.26 26.04 -8.02
CA ARG A 251 -14.86 25.20 -6.98
C ARG A 251 -13.87 24.91 -5.84
N LEU A 252 -12.63 24.56 -6.16
CA LEU A 252 -11.57 24.35 -5.16
C LEU A 252 -11.30 25.61 -4.33
N LEU A 253 -11.21 26.78 -4.98
CA LEU A 253 -11.04 28.06 -4.30
C LEU A 253 -12.22 28.35 -3.37
N LYS A 254 -13.46 28.28 -3.88
CA LYS A 254 -14.67 28.52 -3.10
C LYS A 254 -14.73 27.63 -1.85
N LEU A 255 -14.55 26.32 -2.02
CA LEU A 255 -14.55 25.36 -0.92
C LEU A 255 -13.43 25.62 0.10
N SER A 256 -12.27 26.11 -0.35
CA SER A 256 -11.20 26.51 0.57
C SER A 256 -11.61 27.72 1.40
N GLU A 257 -12.13 28.77 0.76
CA GLU A 257 -12.56 30.03 1.41
C GLU A 257 -13.60 29.79 2.51
N GLU A 258 -14.52 28.84 2.30
CA GLU A 258 -15.56 28.50 3.27
C GLU A 258 -15.02 27.97 4.60
N GLN A 259 -13.77 27.49 4.64
CA GLN A 259 -13.18 26.84 5.81
C GLN A 259 -11.98 27.59 6.40
N ILE A 260 -11.28 28.41 5.62
CA ILE A 260 -10.07 29.13 6.07
C ILE A 260 -10.38 30.08 7.23
N THR A 261 -9.45 30.17 8.16
CA THR A 261 -9.41 31.19 9.22
C THR A 261 -8.04 31.87 9.23
N PRO A 262 -7.87 32.98 9.98
CA PRO A 262 -6.55 33.58 10.19
C PRO A 262 -5.50 32.65 10.81
N ASN A 263 -5.92 31.52 11.40
CA ASN A 263 -5.02 30.53 11.99
C ASN A 263 -4.63 29.40 11.04
N THR A 264 -5.29 29.27 9.89
CA THR A 264 -5.02 28.18 8.93
C THR A 264 -3.62 28.30 8.36
N LYS A 265 -2.85 27.20 8.40
CA LYS A 265 -1.45 27.16 7.91
C LYS A 265 -1.33 26.47 6.57
N PHE A 266 -2.16 25.45 6.32
CA PHE A 266 -2.19 24.77 5.05
C PHE A 266 -3.62 24.56 4.54
N VAL A 267 -3.79 24.72 3.23
CA VAL A 267 -4.90 24.13 2.48
C VAL A 267 -4.35 22.98 1.66
N LEU A 268 -5.03 21.84 1.68
CA LEU A 268 -4.71 20.68 0.86
C LEU A 268 -5.77 20.51 -0.21
N TRP A 269 -5.31 20.40 -1.46
CA TRP A 269 -6.12 19.99 -2.59
C TRP A 269 -5.73 18.58 -3.06
N PRO A 270 -6.66 17.82 -3.64
CA PRO A 270 -6.44 16.45 -4.08
C PRO A 270 -5.38 16.24 -5.16
N GLU A 271 -5.07 14.97 -5.44
CA GLU A 271 -4.25 14.55 -6.57
C GLU A 271 -4.80 15.10 -7.89
N THR A 272 -3.91 15.55 -8.78
CA THR A 272 -4.25 16.09 -10.11
C THR A 272 -5.34 17.16 -10.08
N SER A 273 -5.32 18.06 -9.08
CA SER A 273 -6.27 19.18 -8.98
C SER A 273 -5.94 20.31 -9.97
N ILE A 274 -4.66 20.46 -10.32
CA ILE A 274 -4.20 21.38 -11.36
C ILE A 274 -3.89 20.54 -12.61
N SER A 275 -4.85 20.46 -13.53
CA SER A 275 -4.79 19.64 -14.75
C SER A 275 -5.32 20.36 -15.99
N ASN A 276 -4.96 21.63 -16.16
CA ASN A 276 -5.29 22.50 -17.29
C ASN A 276 -4.42 22.24 -18.54
N GLY A 277 -4.04 20.99 -18.79
CA GLY A 277 -3.02 20.60 -19.77
C GLY A 277 -1.64 20.37 -19.16
N ILE A 278 -0.58 20.59 -19.94
CA ILE A 278 0.81 20.37 -19.50
C ILE A 278 1.32 21.60 -18.74
N ASN A 279 1.56 21.44 -17.45
CA ASN A 279 2.19 22.47 -16.62
C ASN A 279 3.71 22.34 -16.63
N TRP A 280 4.38 23.12 -17.46
CA TRP A 280 5.85 23.17 -17.53
C TRP A 280 6.43 23.77 -16.25
N GLU A 281 7.26 23.02 -15.55
CA GLU A 281 7.84 23.43 -14.27
C GLU A 281 8.72 24.67 -14.40
N GLU A 282 9.44 24.81 -15.51
CA GLU A 282 10.37 25.91 -15.76
C GLU A 282 9.68 27.28 -15.78
N ASN A 283 8.41 27.32 -16.22
CA ASN A 283 7.64 28.55 -16.41
C ASN A 283 6.36 28.58 -15.56
N PHE A 284 6.17 27.63 -14.64
CA PHE A 284 4.94 27.52 -13.86
C PHE A 284 4.63 28.82 -13.09
N GLY A 285 5.66 29.49 -12.57
CA GLY A 285 5.52 30.77 -11.86
C GLY A 285 4.87 31.89 -12.68
N LEU A 286 4.95 31.84 -14.01
CA LEU A 286 4.35 32.81 -14.94
C LEU A 286 3.00 32.36 -15.50
N SER A 287 2.49 31.21 -15.08
CA SER A 287 1.20 30.69 -15.56
C SER A 287 0.01 31.47 -14.98
N PRO A 288 -1.13 31.53 -15.70
CA PRO A 288 -2.37 32.10 -15.16
C PRO A 288 -2.80 31.46 -13.83
N VAL A 289 -2.58 30.15 -13.69
CA VAL A 289 -2.85 29.40 -12.45
C VAL A 289 -1.98 29.93 -11.31
N SER A 290 -0.68 30.11 -11.52
CA SER A 290 0.23 30.67 -10.51
C SER A 290 -0.20 32.08 -10.06
N TYR A 291 -0.62 32.95 -10.98
CA TYR A 291 -1.13 34.27 -10.61
C TYR A 291 -2.41 34.19 -9.76
N ALA A 292 -3.35 33.32 -10.14
CA ALA A 292 -4.58 33.13 -9.37
C ALA A 292 -4.33 32.53 -7.98
N LEU A 293 -3.40 31.57 -7.87
CA LEU A 293 -2.96 31.01 -6.58
C LEU A 293 -2.30 32.07 -5.70
N ARG A 294 -1.47 32.93 -6.29
CA ARG A 294 -0.82 34.02 -5.57
C ARG A 294 -1.82 35.03 -5.05
N ASP A 295 -2.81 35.43 -5.85
CA ASP A 295 -3.90 36.30 -5.40
C ASP A 295 -4.67 35.66 -4.23
N PHE A 296 -5.07 34.40 -4.39
CA PHE A 296 -5.75 33.64 -3.34
C PHE A 296 -4.95 33.62 -2.02
N LEU A 297 -3.66 33.26 -2.05
CA LEU A 297 -2.85 33.20 -0.84
C LEU A 297 -2.53 34.58 -0.24
N ASN A 298 -2.41 35.63 -1.05
CA ASN A 298 -2.17 36.99 -0.54
C ASN A 298 -3.35 37.53 0.28
N ARG A 299 -4.56 37.02 0.05
CA ARG A 299 -5.75 37.36 0.86
C ARG A 299 -5.74 36.69 2.24
N HIS A 300 -4.86 35.71 2.46
CA HIS A 300 -4.78 34.90 3.68
C HIS A 300 -3.33 34.83 4.23
N PRO A 301 -2.87 35.86 4.98
CA PRO A 301 -1.50 35.92 5.47
C PRO A 301 -1.11 34.69 6.32
N GLY A 302 0.00 34.05 5.97
CA GLY A 302 0.51 32.87 6.68
C GLY A 302 -0.11 31.54 6.25
N LEU A 303 -0.95 31.53 5.22
CA LEU A 303 -1.48 30.33 4.57
C LEU A 303 -0.56 29.87 3.42
N GLU A 304 -0.37 28.56 3.29
CA GLU A 304 0.28 27.95 2.12
C GLU A 304 -0.62 26.86 1.51
N LEU A 305 -0.42 26.57 0.22
CA LEU A 305 -1.19 25.56 -0.51
C LEU A 305 -0.34 24.32 -0.79
N VAL A 306 -0.91 23.14 -0.53
CA VAL A 306 -0.40 21.87 -1.02
C VAL A 306 -1.44 21.27 -1.96
N SER A 307 -1.09 20.99 -3.22
CA SER A 307 -2.03 20.50 -4.23
C SER A 307 -1.43 19.37 -5.06
N GLY A 308 -2.27 18.52 -5.65
CA GLY A 308 -1.85 17.70 -6.78
C GLY A 308 -1.80 18.48 -8.09
N ILE A 309 -0.81 18.19 -8.93
CA ILE A 309 -0.62 18.78 -10.26
C ILE A 309 -0.11 17.74 -11.25
N THR A 310 -0.53 17.83 -12.51
CA THR A 310 0.18 17.18 -13.62
C THR A 310 1.20 18.14 -14.18
N SER A 311 2.49 17.88 -13.95
CA SER A 311 3.59 18.74 -14.38
C SER A 311 4.45 18.07 -15.46
N ALA A 312 5.27 18.87 -16.15
CA ALA A 312 6.26 18.37 -17.09
C ALA A 312 7.58 19.14 -16.96
N ARG A 313 8.68 18.45 -17.26
CA ARG A 313 10.03 19.01 -17.23
C ARG A 313 10.74 18.75 -18.55
N LEU A 314 11.37 19.78 -19.09
CA LEU A 314 12.19 19.69 -20.29
C LEU A 314 13.59 19.15 -19.97
N TYR A 315 14.19 18.50 -20.96
CA TYR A 315 15.59 18.13 -20.97
C TYR A 315 16.32 18.95 -22.05
N PRO A 316 16.81 20.17 -21.72
CA PRO A 316 17.63 20.96 -22.65
C PRO A 316 18.88 20.21 -23.10
N ASP A 317 19.44 19.41 -22.20
CA ASP A 317 20.53 18.47 -22.45
C ASP A 317 19.96 17.04 -22.51
N SER A 318 19.87 16.50 -23.72
CA SER A 318 19.31 15.17 -23.97
C SER A 318 20.11 14.03 -23.33
N THR A 319 21.37 14.26 -22.94
CA THR A 319 22.19 13.25 -22.25
C THR A 319 21.73 12.99 -20.82
N LYS A 320 20.99 13.94 -20.22
CA LYS A 320 20.46 13.86 -18.86
C LYS A 320 19.03 13.32 -18.79
N ARG A 321 18.46 12.90 -19.93
CA ARG A 321 17.09 12.42 -20.00
C ARG A 321 16.92 11.16 -19.16
N SER A 322 15.76 11.04 -18.53
CA SER A 322 15.37 9.79 -17.86
C SER A 322 15.07 8.70 -18.89
N SER A 323 14.88 7.47 -18.39
CA SER A 323 14.39 6.36 -19.21
C SER A 323 12.91 6.47 -19.59
N THR A 324 12.17 7.38 -18.96
CA THR A 324 10.75 7.65 -19.22
C THR A 324 10.51 8.83 -20.16
N ALA A 325 11.57 9.59 -20.47
CA ALA A 325 11.50 10.79 -21.28
C ALA A 325 10.88 10.53 -22.66
N ARG A 326 9.89 11.36 -23.00
CA ARG A 326 9.20 11.45 -24.28
C ARG A 326 9.95 12.40 -25.19
N PHE A 327 9.75 12.28 -26.50
CA PHE A 327 10.30 13.20 -27.49
C PHE A 327 9.17 13.78 -28.33
N HIS A 328 9.20 15.09 -28.56
CA HIS A 328 8.34 15.79 -29.50
C HIS A 328 9.18 16.68 -30.41
N GLU A 329 8.95 16.66 -31.71
CA GLU A 329 9.82 17.32 -32.71
C GLU A 329 10.03 18.81 -32.44
N GLN A 330 8.98 19.51 -31.98
CA GLN A 330 9.02 20.95 -31.73
C GLN A 330 9.51 21.35 -30.33
N ILE A 331 9.55 20.41 -29.38
CA ILE A 331 9.75 20.70 -27.95
C ILE A 331 11.05 20.07 -27.43
N GLY A 332 11.47 18.95 -28.02
CA GLY A 332 12.61 18.15 -27.56
C GLY A 332 12.20 17.04 -26.59
N TYR A 333 13.14 16.63 -25.74
CA TYR A 333 12.91 15.59 -24.73
C TYR A 333 12.27 16.17 -23.47
N TYR A 334 11.27 15.48 -22.93
CA TYR A 334 10.59 15.89 -21.70
C TYR A 334 10.01 14.71 -20.94
N ASP A 335 9.83 14.87 -19.63
CA ASP A 335 9.05 13.95 -18.80
C ASP A 335 7.73 14.60 -18.36
N VAL A 336 6.74 13.76 -18.10
CA VAL A 336 5.46 14.14 -17.48
C VAL A 336 5.35 13.44 -16.12
N TYR A 337 4.91 14.18 -15.11
CA TYR A 337 4.83 13.71 -13.73
C TYR A 337 3.42 13.87 -13.17
N ASN A 338 3.00 12.89 -12.39
CA ASN A 338 1.98 13.09 -11.36
C ASN A 338 2.70 13.61 -10.11
N ALA A 339 2.37 14.81 -9.67
CA ALA A 339 3.17 15.54 -8.70
C ALA A 339 2.34 16.19 -7.60
N GLY A 340 2.97 16.38 -6.44
CA GLY A 340 2.56 17.36 -5.44
C GLY A 340 3.20 18.72 -5.72
N LEU A 341 2.45 19.78 -5.49
CA LEU A 341 2.87 21.18 -5.56
C LEU A 341 2.74 21.78 -4.17
N HIS A 342 3.81 22.42 -3.70
CA HIS A 342 3.76 23.34 -2.56
C HIS A 342 3.88 24.77 -3.08
N PHE A 343 2.86 25.58 -2.87
CA PHE A 343 2.80 26.96 -3.35
C PHE A 343 2.74 27.93 -2.17
N LYS A 344 3.63 28.93 -2.18
CA LYS A 344 3.82 29.91 -1.10
C LYS A 344 3.27 31.29 -1.53
N PRO A 345 2.82 32.15 -0.59
CA PRO A 345 2.31 33.49 -0.90
C PRO A 345 3.27 34.39 -1.71
N THR A 346 4.58 34.18 -1.56
CA THR A 346 5.60 34.90 -2.31
C THR A 346 5.66 34.56 -3.80
N GLY A 347 4.93 33.52 -4.24
CA GLY A 347 5.01 32.93 -5.58
C GLY A 347 6.10 31.85 -5.69
N GLN A 348 6.90 31.64 -4.64
CA GLN A 348 7.81 30.51 -4.57
C GLN A 348 7.03 29.20 -4.53
N HIS A 349 7.53 28.19 -5.23
CA HIS A 349 6.88 26.88 -5.30
C HIS A 349 7.89 25.74 -5.44
N GLU A 350 7.47 24.57 -4.98
CA GLU A 350 8.26 23.34 -5.00
C GLU A 350 7.40 22.20 -5.53
N PHE A 351 8.00 21.31 -6.33
CA PHE A 351 7.36 20.11 -6.85
C PHE A 351 7.91 18.86 -6.16
N TYR A 352 7.03 17.90 -5.93
CA TYR A 352 7.36 16.54 -5.52
C TYR A 352 6.81 15.60 -6.59
N HIS A 353 7.64 14.82 -7.27
CA HIS A 353 7.19 13.84 -8.26
C HIS A 353 6.86 12.50 -7.57
N LYS A 354 5.69 11.94 -7.84
CA LYS A 354 5.28 10.61 -7.34
C LYS A 354 6.27 9.55 -7.79
N SER A 355 6.73 8.70 -6.86
CA SER A 355 7.68 7.61 -7.17
C SER A 355 7.10 6.21 -7.03
N LYS A 356 6.00 6.01 -6.28
CA LYS A 356 5.23 4.74 -6.35
C LYS A 356 4.06 4.89 -7.31
N LEU A 357 4.36 4.65 -8.59
CA LEU A 357 3.40 4.66 -9.68
C LEU A 357 2.53 3.39 -9.66
N VAL A 358 1.26 3.54 -10.05
CA VAL A 358 0.32 2.43 -10.20
C VAL A 358 0.72 1.58 -11.43
N PRO A 359 1.07 0.29 -11.25
CA PRO A 359 1.48 -0.56 -12.36
C PRO A 359 0.36 -0.73 -13.40
N GLY A 360 0.70 -0.61 -14.68
CA GLY A 360 -0.25 -0.77 -15.79
C GLY A 360 -1.10 0.47 -16.10
N VAL A 361 -1.09 1.48 -15.23
CA VAL A 361 -1.80 2.76 -15.42
C VAL A 361 -0.81 3.90 -15.62
N GLU A 362 0.08 4.12 -14.66
CA GLU A 362 1.05 5.23 -14.68
C GLU A 362 2.44 4.80 -15.17
N LYS A 363 2.73 3.49 -15.11
CA LYS A 363 3.99 2.89 -15.55
C LYS A 363 3.75 1.56 -16.25
N THR A 364 4.47 1.32 -17.34
CA THR A 364 4.64 0.01 -17.96
C THR A 364 5.70 -0.78 -17.18
N PRO A 365 5.34 -1.89 -16.50
CA PRO A 365 6.32 -2.68 -15.76
C PRO A 365 7.38 -3.27 -16.72
N TYR A 366 8.66 -3.21 -16.35
CA TYR A 366 9.78 -3.77 -17.12
C TYR A 366 9.66 -3.61 -18.66
N PRO A 367 9.73 -2.36 -19.18
CA PRO A 367 9.45 -2.08 -20.59
C PRO A 367 10.39 -2.79 -21.58
N GLY A 368 11.59 -3.18 -21.14
CA GLY A 368 12.52 -3.99 -21.93
C GLY A 368 12.10 -5.46 -22.12
N VAL A 369 11.31 -6.02 -21.20
CA VAL A 369 10.82 -7.41 -21.22
C VAL A 369 9.42 -7.47 -21.84
N PHE A 370 8.54 -6.54 -21.50
CA PHE A 370 7.12 -6.56 -21.87
C PHE A 370 6.77 -5.65 -23.06
N LYS A 371 7.74 -5.34 -23.94
CA LYS A 371 7.53 -4.52 -25.14
C LYS A 371 6.43 -5.07 -26.07
N ALA A 372 6.18 -6.39 -26.03
CA ALA A 372 5.12 -7.08 -26.76
C ALA A 372 3.72 -7.00 -26.10
N LEU A 373 3.62 -6.66 -24.80
CA LEU A 373 2.34 -6.50 -24.07
C LEU A 373 1.77 -5.07 -24.17
N LYS A 374 2.31 -4.22 -25.05
CA LYS A 374 1.77 -2.87 -25.34
C LYS A 374 0.27 -2.86 -25.66
N MET A 375 -0.30 -3.98 -26.10
CA MET A 375 -1.73 -4.19 -26.31
C MET A 375 -2.60 -3.98 -25.04
N PHE A 376 -2.03 -4.06 -23.84
CA PHE A 376 -2.74 -3.88 -22.57
C PHE A 376 -2.44 -2.55 -21.86
N ALA A 377 -1.69 -1.64 -22.50
CA ALA A 377 -1.47 -0.31 -21.96
C ALA A 377 -2.79 0.48 -22.00
N ILE A 378 -3.26 0.92 -20.84
CA ILE A 378 -4.52 1.65 -20.70
C ILE A 378 -4.23 3.13 -20.95
N ASP A 379 -4.89 3.71 -21.97
CA ASP A 379 -4.88 5.15 -22.21
C ASP A 379 -6.09 5.78 -21.51
N LEU A 380 -5.85 6.40 -20.36
CA LEU A 380 -6.85 7.18 -19.63
C LEU A 380 -6.83 8.65 -20.09
N GLY A 381 -7.11 8.88 -21.37
CA GLY A 381 -7.39 10.23 -21.89
C GLY A 381 -6.14 11.12 -22.07
N GLY A 382 -5.12 10.64 -22.79
CA GLY A 382 -4.04 11.51 -23.30
C GLY A 382 -2.78 11.57 -22.42
N ILE A 383 -2.73 10.79 -21.34
CA ILE A 383 -1.52 10.55 -20.54
C ILE A 383 -1.18 9.05 -20.56
N ALA A 384 -1.40 8.36 -21.68
CA ALA A 384 -0.73 7.09 -21.95
C ALA A 384 0.78 7.28 -22.05
N GLY A 385 1.53 6.75 -21.09
CA GLY A 385 2.99 6.73 -21.13
C GLY A 385 3.61 6.58 -19.75
N ASN A 386 4.84 6.08 -19.68
CA ASN A 386 5.58 6.03 -18.42
C ASN A 386 5.70 7.45 -17.85
N MET A 387 5.11 7.68 -16.68
CA MET A 387 5.36 8.91 -15.93
C MET A 387 6.78 8.89 -15.36
N GLY A 388 7.39 10.06 -15.29
CA GLY A 388 8.64 10.23 -14.58
C GLY A 388 8.43 10.02 -13.07
N THR A 389 9.53 9.74 -12.39
CA THR A 389 9.57 9.58 -10.93
C THR A 389 10.79 10.31 -10.39
N GLN A 390 10.83 10.55 -9.08
CA GLN A 390 12.04 11.01 -8.42
C GLN A 390 12.59 9.98 -7.45
N GLU A 391 13.89 10.06 -7.17
CA GLU A 391 14.55 9.10 -6.27
C GLU A 391 14.29 9.42 -4.79
N THR A 392 14.30 10.69 -4.42
CA THR A 392 14.27 11.13 -3.02
C THR A 392 12.87 11.51 -2.56
N ARG A 393 12.59 11.38 -1.26
CA ARG A 393 11.30 11.77 -0.66
C ARG A 393 11.38 13.22 -0.20
N ALA A 394 11.10 14.17 -1.09
CA ALA A 394 11.10 15.59 -0.74
C ALA A 394 9.93 15.92 0.21
N VAL A 395 10.14 16.93 1.07
CA VAL A 395 9.18 17.37 2.08
C VAL A 395 8.84 18.84 1.88
N PHE A 396 7.62 19.24 2.24
CA PHE A 396 7.12 20.60 2.08
C PHE A 396 7.21 21.36 3.41
N LYS A 397 8.12 22.32 3.47
CA LYS A 397 8.41 23.09 4.69
C LYS A 397 7.70 24.42 4.67
N HIS A 398 6.89 24.69 5.70
CA HIS A 398 6.23 25.99 5.83
C HIS A 398 7.26 27.12 5.93
N SER A 399 7.04 28.22 5.20
CA SER A 399 7.97 29.36 5.15
C SER A 399 8.15 30.06 6.49
N GLN A 400 7.06 30.31 7.21
CA GLN A 400 7.06 31.03 8.50
C GLN A 400 7.19 30.10 9.72
N TYR A 401 6.76 28.84 9.61
CA TYR A 401 6.72 27.90 10.73
C TYR A 401 7.59 26.67 10.44
N PRO A 402 8.91 26.72 10.72
CA PRO A 402 9.86 25.70 10.27
C PRO A 402 9.61 24.30 10.86
N LYS A 403 8.78 24.19 11.91
CA LYS A 403 8.37 22.91 12.51
C LYS A 403 7.21 22.24 11.77
N LEU A 404 6.48 22.98 10.95
CA LEU A 404 5.36 22.47 10.16
C LEU A 404 5.90 22.00 8.81
N VAL A 405 6.13 20.69 8.71
CA VAL A 405 6.71 20.05 7.53
C VAL A 405 5.81 18.91 7.09
N GLY A 406 5.24 19.02 5.91
CA GLY A 406 4.35 18.01 5.32
C GLY A 406 5.09 17.00 4.46
N ALA A 407 4.75 15.72 4.58
CA ALA A 407 5.08 14.70 3.59
C ALA A 407 4.02 14.70 2.47
N PRO A 408 4.34 15.09 1.23
CA PRO A 408 3.38 15.05 0.12
C PRO A 408 3.26 13.63 -0.44
N VAL A 409 2.45 12.81 0.22
CA VAL A 409 2.21 11.43 -0.18
C VAL A 409 1.12 11.40 -1.24
N VAL A 410 1.46 11.00 -2.46
CA VAL A 410 0.52 11.01 -3.58
C VAL A 410 -0.14 9.64 -3.72
N CYS A 411 -1.42 9.58 -3.35
CA CYS A 411 -2.32 8.46 -3.63
C CYS A 411 -1.75 7.11 -3.17
N TYR A 412 -1.42 6.27 -4.15
CA TYR A 412 -0.91 4.90 -3.98
C TYR A 412 0.36 4.81 -3.13
N GLU A 413 1.15 5.87 -3.00
CA GLU A 413 2.35 5.87 -2.13
C GLU A 413 2.03 5.57 -0.66
N SER A 414 0.83 5.94 -0.21
CA SER A 414 0.44 5.78 1.20
C SER A 414 0.35 4.32 1.66
N ILE A 415 0.24 3.36 0.74
CA ILE A 415 0.18 1.93 1.09
C ILE A 415 1.57 1.33 1.36
N TYR A 416 2.65 2.04 1.00
CA TYR A 416 4.03 1.59 1.21
C TYR A 416 4.58 2.17 2.53
N GLY A 417 4.55 1.39 3.61
CA GLY A 417 4.93 1.87 4.95
C GLY A 417 6.36 2.40 5.03
N GLU A 418 7.32 1.61 4.53
CA GLU A 418 8.73 1.99 4.52
C GLU A 418 8.97 3.26 3.70
N TYR A 419 8.30 3.36 2.55
CA TYR A 419 8.36 4.52 1.66
C TYR A 419 7.88 5.79 2.37
N VAL A 420 6.75 5.72 3.07
CA VAL A 420 6.23 6.86 3.84
C VAL A 420 7.19 7.22 4.97
N SER A 421 7.77 6.24 5.66
CA SER A 421 8.73 6.46 6.75
C SER A 421 9.96 7.28 6.33
N GLU A 422 10.34 7.25 5.05
CA GLU A 422 11.47 8.03 4.51
C GLU A 422 11.21 9.53 4.48
N TYR A 423 9.99 9.98 4.18
CA TYR A 423 9.66 11.41 4.31
C TYR A 423 9.86 11.90 5.74
N ILE A 424 9.51 11.05 6.70
CA ILE A 424 9.66 11.37 8.11
C ILE A 424 11.13 11.41 8.50
N ARG A 425 11.95 10.47 8.00
CA ARG A 425 13.42 10.55 8.15
C ARG A 425 13.99 11.83 7.54
N ASN A 426 13.38 12.32 6.45
CA ASN A 426 13.73 13.59 5.81
C ASN A 426 13.14 14.83 6.50
N GLY A 427 12.49 14.67 7.65
CA GLY A 427 12.05 15.76 8.52
C GLY A 427 10.56 16.09 8.48
N ALA A 428 9.73 15.30 7.77
CA ALA A 428 8.29 15.49 7.80
C ALA A 428 7.71 15.27 9.21
N SER A 429 6.90 16.23 9.66
CA SER A 429 6.25 16.23 10.97
C SER A 429 4.73 15.99 10.88
N ALA A 430 4.15 16.03 9.68
CA ALA A 430 2.81 15.55 9.37
C ALA A 430 2.77 14.87 7.99
N ILE A 431 1.73 14.05 7.74
CA ILE A 431 1.53 13.37 6.44
C ILE A 431 0.38 14.05 5.70
N PHE A 432 0.62 14.48 4.47
CA PHE A 432 -0.37 15.06 3.57
C PHE A 432 -0.64 14.07 2.45
N ILE A 433 -1.77 13.36 2.53
CA ILE A 433 -2.17 12.42 1.48
C ILE A 433 -3.09 13.11 0.48
N ILE A 434 -2.62 13.31 -0.74
CA ILE A 434 -3.41 13.84 -1.85
C ILE A 434 -3.76 12.69 -2.80
N THR A 435 -5.04 12.46 -3.07
CA THR A 435 -5.50 11.25 -3.78
C THR A 435 -6.67 11.49 -4.71
N ASN A 436 -6.94 10.53 -5.58
CA ASN A 436 -8.21 10.35 -6.25
C ASN A 436 -8.67 8.89 -6.13
N ASP A 437 -9.74 8.62 -5.38
CA ASP A 437 -10.21 7.27 -5.08
C ASP A 437 -11.46 6.85 -5.88
N ALA A 438 -11.95 7.69 -6.80
CA ALA A 438 -13.15 7.40 -7.58
C ALA A 438 -12.99 6.24 -8.57
N TRP A 439 -11.76 5.84 -8.89
CA TRP A 439 -11.45 4.77 -9.84
C TRP A 439 -12.07 3.40 -9.48
N TRP A 440 -12.54 3.24 -8.25
CA TRP A 440 -13.05 1.96 -7.74
C TRP A 440 -14.56 1.98 -7.42
N SER A 441 -15.28 3.02 -7.82
CA SER A 441 -16.72 3.18 -7.56
C SER A 441 -17.08 3.03 -6.06
N ASP A 442 -18.36 2.83 -5.71
CA ASP A 442 -18.73 2.52 -4.33
C ASP A 442 -18.38 1.06 -3.98
N SER A 443 -17.12 0.82 -3.67
CA SER A 443 -16.58 -0.49 -3.34
C SER A 443 -15.70 -0.46 -2.07
N PRO A 444 -15.21 -1.60 -1.58
CA PRO A 444 -14.27 -1.61 -0.46
C PRO A 444 -12.93 -0.90 -0.72
N GLY A 445 -12.51 -0.69 -1.98
CA GLY A 445 -11.18 -0.19 -2.32
C GLY A 445 -10.82 1.14 -1.66
N TYR A 446 -11.65 2.18 -1.84
CA TYR A 446 -11.38 3.50 -1.26
C TYR A 446 -11.44 3.49 0.27
N LYS A 447 -12.27 2.64 0.86
CA LYS A 447 -12.39 2.47 2.32
C LYS A 447 -11.14 1.78 2.89
N GLN A 448 -10.61 0.78 2.18
CA GLN A 448 -9.35 0.12 2.52
C GLN A 448 -8.17 1.10 2.40
N HIS A 449 -8.12 1.88 1.33
CA HIS A 449 -7.09 2.90 1.12
C HIS A 449 -7.05 3.92 2.27
N LEU A 450 -8.21 4.45 2.67
CA LEU A 450 -8.33 5.31 3.84
C LEU A 450 -7.83 4.61 5.13
N ALA A 451 -8.23 3.35 5.34
CA ALA A 451 -7.82 2.61 6.53
C ALA A 451 -6.30 2.44 6.59
N TYR A 452 -5.62 2.19 5.46
CA TYR A 452 -4.16 2.05 5.40
C TYR A 452 -3.42 3.32 5.84
N ALA A 453 -3.99 4.51 5.61
CA ALA A 453 -3.44 5.74 6.14
C ALA A 453 -3.38 5.76 7.69
N SER A 454 -4.29 5.04 8.37
CA SER A 454 -4.27 4.90 9.83
C SER A 454 -3.06 4.12 10.31
N LEU A 455 -2.60 3.12 9.54
CA LEU A 455 -1.38 2.39 9.86
C LEU A 455 -0.16 3.30 9.72
N ARG A 456 -0.07 4.10 8.65
CA ARG A 456 1.02 5.08 8.47
C ARG A 456 1.10 6.05 9.64
N ALA A 457 -0.05 6.50 10.14
CA ALA A 457 -0.13 7.38 11.31
C ALA A 457 0.45 6.72 12.56
N ILE A 458 0.17 5.44 12.82
CA ILE A 458 0.67 4.70 13.99
C ILE A 458 2.16 4.39 13.86
N GLU A 459 2.55 3.80 12.73
CA GLU A 459 3.93 3.40 12.43
C GLU A 459 4.91 4.55 12.60
N THR A 460 4.46 5.74 12.24
CA THR A 460 5.28 6.94 12.30
C THR A 460 4.86 7.88 13.42
N ARG A 461 3.77 7.72 14.17
CA ARG A 461 3.27 8.75 15.11
C ARG A 461 3.10 10.15 14.50
N ARG A 462 2.70 10.21 13.22
CA ARG A 462 2.37 11.46 12.51
C ARG A 462 0.87 11.56 12.34
N ALA A 463 0.32 12.76 12.53
CA ALA A 463 -1.04 13.04 12.10
C ALA A 463 -1.11 13.09 10.57
N VAL A 464 -2.26 12.70 10.01
CA VAL A 464 -2.52 12.66 8.59
C VAL A 464 -3.62 13.65 8.25
N ALA A 465 -3.37 14.53 7.29
CA ALA A 465 -4.41 15.25 6.57
C ALA A 465 -4.57 14.61 5.19
N ARG A 466 -5.79 14.18 4.88
CA ARG A 466 -6.10 13.48 3.63
C ARG A 466 -7.10 14.28 2.80
N SER A 467 -6.71 14.59 1.56
CA SER A 467 -7.53 15.27 0.56
C SER A 467 -7.78 14.34 -0.63
N ALA A 468 -9.03 13.92 -0.81
CA ALA A 468 -9.45 13.09 -1.93
C ALA A 468 -10.30 13.91 -2.91
N ASN A 469 -10.09 13.74 -4.22
CA ASN A 469 -10.92 14.38 -5.25
C ASN A 469 -12.37 13.91 -5.11
N THR A 470 -12.49 12.60 -5.19
CA THR A 470 -13.71 11.84 -4.99
C THR A 470 -13.30 10.61 -4.21
N GLY A 471 -13.90 10.41 -3.03
CA GLY A 471 -13.35 9.52 -2.01
C GLY A 471 -13.73 9.99 -0.60
N ILE A 472 -12.95 9.59 0.40
CA ILE A 472 -13.09 10.10 1.77
C ILE A 472 -11.87 10.97 2.10
N SER A 473 -12.12 12.26 2.31
CA SER A 473 -11.19 13.23 2.88
C SER A 473 -11.36 13.27 4.40
N GLY A 474 -10.30 13.65 5.14
CA GLY A 474 -10.38 13.68 6.59
C GLY A 474 -9.04 13.84 7.30
N PHE A 475 -9.10 13.76 8.63
CA PHE A 475 -7.94 13.87 9.51
C PHE A 475 -7.78 12.63 10.39
N ILE A 476 -6.57 12.10 10.48
CA ILE A 476 -6.21 10.95 11.31
C ILE A 476 -5.16 11.40 12.33
N ASN A 477 -5.36 11.06 13.60
CA ASN A 477 -4.44 11.45 14.66
C ASN A 477 -3.23 10.50 14.76
N GLN A 478 -2.30 10.77 15.68
CA GLN A 478 -1.07 9.97 15.83
C GLN A 478 -1.29 8.54 16.39
N LYS A 479 -2.51 8.24 16.82
CA LYS A 479 -2.95 6.89 17.22
C LYS A 479 -3.63 6.13 16.08
N GLY A 480 -3.77 6.73 14.90
CA GLY A 480 -4.49 6.14 13.77
C GLY A 480 -6.00 6.26 13.87
N GLU A 481 -6.52 7.13 14.73
CA GLU A 481 -7.95 7.35 14.89
C GLU A 481 -8.42 8.42 13.91
N LEU A 482 -9.49 8.13 13.17
CA LEU A 482 -10.10 9.05 12.23
C LEU A 482 -10.97 10.07 12.97
N LEU A 483 -10.52 11.32 13.03
CA LEU A 483 -11.14 12.40 13.81
C LEU A 483 -12.36 13.00 13.10
N GLN A 484 -12.22 13.24 11.80
CA GLN A 484 -13.24 13.84 10.95
C GLN A 484 -13.12 13.25 9.55
N LYS A 485 -14.25 13.09 8.85
CA LYS A 485 -14.29 12.59 7.48
C LYS A 485 -15.45 13.15 6.66
N SER A 486 -15.27 13.26 5.36
CA SER A 486 -16.35 13.49 4.40
C SER A 486 -17.12 12.20 4.10
N GLY A 487 -18.26 12.36 3.42
CA GLY A 487 -18.89 11.27 2.69
C GLY A 487 -18.12 10.93 1.41
N TRP A 488 -18.39 9.75 0.85
CA TRP A 488 -17.98 9.39 -0.50
C TRP A 488 -18.89 10.09 -1.51
N TRP A 489 -18.32 10.55 -2.64
CA TRP A 489 -19.06 11.14 -3.76
C TRP A 489 -19.89 12.40 -3.44
N VAL A 490 -19.38 13.25 -2.55
CA VAL A 490 -20.01 14.55 -2.20
C VAL A 490 -18.97 15.67 -2.20
N PRO A 491 -19.30 16.89 -2.65
CA PRO A 491 -18.44 18.05 -2.43
C PRO A 491 -18.30 18.31 -0.93
N ALA A 492 -17.08 18.56 -0.46
CA ALA A 492 -16.82 18.86 0.93
C ALA A 492 -15.55 19.69 1.11
N ALA A 493 -15.52 20.48 2.17
CA ALA A 493 -14.29 21.00 2.73
C ALA A 493 -14.38 20.92 4.24
N MET A 494 -13.25 20.70 4.90
CA MET A 494 -13.21 20.64 6.35
C MET A 494 -11.90 21.17 6.90
N ARG A 495 -12.05 21.87 8.01
CA ARG A 495 -10.95 22.39 8.83
C ARG A 495 -10.72 21.47 10.02
N GLY A 496 -9.47 21.12 10.26
CA GLY A 496 -9.05 20.31 11.40
C GLY A 496 -7.76 20.83 12.02
N GLN A 497 -7.58 20.54 13.30
CA GLN A 497 -6.32 20.78 14.00
C GLN A 497 -5.53 19.48 14.08
N ILE A 498 -4.31 19.49 13.55
CA ILE A 498 -3.42 18.32 13.58
C ILE A 498 -2.10 18.68 14.25
N ARG A 499 -1.46 17.68 14.84
CA ARG A 499 -0.17 17.85 15.50
C ARG A 499 1.00 17.47 14.59
N PHE A 500 1.95 18.39 14.49
CA PHE A 500 3.18 18.24 13.74
C PHE A 500 4.29 17.71 14.66
N ASN A 501 4.50 16.39 14.63
CA ASN A 501 5.42 15.67 15.52
C ASN A 501 6.78 15.42 14.86
N GLN A 502 7.85 15.85 15.53
CA GLN A 502 9.22 15.70 15.04
C GLN A 502 9.93 14.46 15.59
N GLU A 503 9.42 13.83 16.65
CA GLU A 503 10.03 12.65 17.23
C GLU A 503 9.91 11.44 16.32
N GLN A 504 10.96 10.64 16.14
CA GLN A 504 10.92 9.44 15.30
C GLN A 504 10.61 8.19 16.11
N THR A 505 9.71 7.35 15.59
CA THR A 505 9.45 6.00 16.12
C THR A 505 10.64 5.09 15.85
N PHE A 506 10.68 3.93 16.53
CA PHE A 506 11.70 2.92 16.24
C PHE A 506 11.59 2.44 14.78
N TYR A 507 10.37 2.17 14.31
CA TYR A 507 10.11 1.79 12.93
C TYR A 507 10.64 2.82 11.93
N THR A 508 10.36 4.11 12.17
CA THR A 508 10.85 5.20 11.31
C THR A 508 12.38 5.25 11.28
N ARG A 509 13.04 5.04 12.42
CA ARG A 509 14.50 5.15 12.53
C ARG A 509 15.23 4.01 11.82
N TYR A 510 14.70 2.80 11.92
CA TYR A 510 15.39 1.58 11.45
C TYR A 510 14.81 0.98 10.16
N GLY A 511 13.68 1.49 9.66
CA GLY A 511 13.02 0.97 8.47
C GLY A 511 12.46 -0.45 8.67
N GLU A 512 12.32 -1.20 7.57
CA GLU A 512 11.77 -2.56 7.59
C GLU A 512 12.77 -3.63 8.03
N PHE A 513 13.21 -3.57 9.28
CA PHE A 513 14.17 -4.53 9.81
C PHE A 513 13.65 -5.98 9.80
N ILE A 514 12.35 -6.19 10.04
CA ILE A 514 11.70 -7.52 9.98
C ILE A 514 11.73 -8.04 8.54
N GLY A 515 11.33 -7.20 7.59
CA GLY A 515 11.34 -7.54 6.17
C GLY A 515 12.74 -7.93 5.69
N HIS A 516 13.74 -7.09 5.92
CA HIS A 516 15.12 -7.38 5.52
C HIS A 516 15.71 -8.58 6.25
N GLY A 517 15.45 -8.74 7.55
CA GLY A 517 15.90 -9.90 8.32
C GLY A 517 15.32 -11.21 7.78
N THR A 518 14.02 -11.22 7.47
CA THR A 518 13.37 -12.41 6.90
C THR A 518 13.84 -12.73 5.48
N GLN A 519 14.22 -11.73 4.68
CA GLN A 519 14.85 -11.97 3.37
C GLN A 519 16.18 -12.72 3.49
N TRP A 520 17.05 -12.33 4.43
CA TRP A 520 18.30 -13.06 4.70
C TRP A 520 18.06 -14.47 5.22
N LEU A 521 17.10 -14.65 6.13
CA LEU A 521 16.71 -15.98 6.62
C LEU A 521 16.13 -16.86 5.49
N ALA A 522 15.30 -16.28 4.62
CA ALA A 522 14.75 -16.96 3.46
C ALA A 522 15.87 -17.44 2.52
N LEU A 523 16.87 -16.59 2.24
CA LEU A 523 18.03 -16.98 1.44
C LEU A 523 18.79 -18.16 2.07
N GLY A 524 19.05 -18.10 3.37
CA GLY A 524 19.71 -19.19 4.11
C GLY A 524 18.91 -20.50 4.05
N LEU A 525 17.58 -20.44 4.15
CA LEU A 525 16.71 -21.61 4.03
C LEU A 525 16.72 -22.22 2.61
N VAL A 526 16.79 -21.39 1.57
CA VAL A 526 16.92 -21.87 0.18
C VAL A 526 18.23 -22.61 0.00
N VAL A 527 19.34 -22.03 0.47
CA VAL A 527 20.68 -22.64 0.38
C VAL A 527 20.71 -23.98 1.13
N LEU A 528 20.19 -24.02 2.36
CA LEU A 528 20.09 -25.24 3.16
C LEU A 528 19.25 -26.32 2.46
N ALA A 529 18.08 -25.95 1.92
CA ALA A 529 17.21 -26.87 1.21
C ALA A 529 17.89 -27.45 -0.05
N LEU A 530 18.60 -26.61 -0.81
CA LEU A 530 19.34 -27.01 -2.01
C LEU A 530 20.49 -27.97 -1.65
N ALA A 531 21.28 -27.65 -0.64
CA ALA A 531 22.38 -28.50 -0.18
C ALA A 531 21.89 -29.89 0.27
N LEU A 532 20.81 -29.95 1.05
CA LEU A 532 20.20 -31.20 1.49
C LEU A 532 19.56 -31.99 0.34
N TRP A 533 19.03 -31.30 -0.66
CA TRP A 533 18.50 -31.95 -1.85
C TRP A 533 19.61 -32.59 -2.70
N LEU A 534 20.70 -31.85 -2.94
CA LEU A 534 21.86 -32.34 -3.71
C LEU A 534 22.53 -33.54 -3.03
N THR A 535 22.77 -33.47 -1.72
CA THR A 535 23.40 -34.57 -0.95
C THR A 535 22.55 -35.84 -0.94
N ARG A 536 21.22 -35.72 -0.81
CA ARG A 536 20.32 -36.88 -0.91
C ARG A 536 20.31 -37.49 -2.31
N ARG A 537 20.40 -36.67 -3.35
CA ARG A 537 20.45 -37.14 -4.74
C ARG A 537 21.76 -37.87 -5.05
N ALA A 538 22.88 -37.39 -4.53
CA ALA A 538 24.17 -38.06 -4.63
C ALA A 538 24.13 -39.45 -3.97
N LYS A 539 23.65 -39.54 -2.72
CA LYS A 539 23.47 -40.83 -2.01
C LYS A 539 22.54 -41.79 -2.76
N SER A 540 21.44 -41.30 -3.33
CA SER A 540 20.54 -42.16 -4.12
C SER A 540 21.17 -42.67 -5.42
N ARG A 541 22.13 -41.94 -6.00
CA ARG A 541 22.87 -42.36 -7.19
C ARG A 541 23.92 -43.41 -6.84
N GLU A 542 24.66 -43.22 -5.76
CA GLU A 542 25.63 -44.22 -5.25
C GLU A 542 24.96 -45.56 -4.95
N VAL A 543 23.78 -45.54 -4.30
CA VAL A 543 22.99 -46.74 -4.00
C VAL A 543 22.33 -47.38 -5.23
N SER A 544 22.23 -46.67 -6.35
CA SER A 544 21.72 -47.24 -7.61
C SER A 544 22.81 -47.79 -8.53
N VAL A 545 24.07 -47.50 -8.22
CA VAL A 545 25.26 -47.94 -8.98
C VAL A 545 25.99 -49.08 -8.27
N ALA A 546 25.85 -49.18 -6.94
CA ALA A 546 26.14 -50.38 -6.16
C ALA A 546 24.96 -51.36 -6.21
#